data_AF-A0A3S3Q5V5-F1
#
_entry.id   AF-A0A3S3Q5V5-F1
#
_cell.length_a   1.000
_cell.length_b   1.000
_cell.length_c   1.000
_cell.angle_alpha   90.00
_cell.angle_beta   90.00
_cell.angle_gamma   90.00
#
_symmetry.space_group_name_H-M   'P 1'
#
loop_
_entity.id
_entity.type
_entity.pdbx_description
1 polymer ?
#
loop_
_entity_poly.entity_id
_entity_poly.type
_entity_poly.pdbx_seq_one_letter_code
_entity_poly.pdbx_strand_id
1 'polypeptide(L)'
;MSFLYCVQKIIGKFINIICLVYGYLRYQSRKNQLPAVKNDVLLIPAVEIAQRIKEKKAYLKRIEQVNPIINAVIKSRGEAIREAEPIDEKLESDWERVGHLPLLGVPFTVKDTVGVKGMPFCGGLVSRKNEIANKDSIVVSNLRQAGAIPIAITNVPEALMSFGTSNCLFGRTNNPYDLALIPGGSSGGEGALISSAGSIIGVGTDVGGSIRLPAYFCGIFGHKPSNGVISCDGLFFLKAPELEPLFTAGPMCRYATDLKPMLKAMAKDQISRLPKIDSVVDLSKI
;
A
#
# COMPACT_ATOMS: atom_id res chain seq x y z
N MET A 1 8.96 -33.27 33.23
CA MET A 1 7.98 -32.41 32.51
C MET A 1 6.76 -32.30 33.43
N SER A 2 6.37 -31.10 33.87
CA SER A 2 5.33 -30.97 34.92
C SER A 2 3.93 -31.34 34.39
N PHE A 3 3.07 -31.89 35.27
CA PHE A 3 1.67 -32.18 34.95
C PHE A 3 0.95 -30.97 34.34
N LEU A 4 1.21 -29.78 34.88
CA LEU A 4 0.65 -28.51 34.40
C LEU A 4 1.03 -28.21 32.94
N TYR A 5 2.27 -28.50 32.54
CA TYR A 5 2.74 -28.32 31.16
C TYR A 5 2.04 -29.29 30.19
N CYS A 6 1.82 -30.54 30.61
CA CYS A 6 1.08 -31.52 29.82
C CYS A 6 -0.38 -31.08 29.61
N VAL A 7 -1.05 -30.61 30.66
CA VAL A 7 -2.42 -30.06 30.58
C VAL A 7 -2.48 -28.86 29.64
N GLN A 8 -1.54 -27.92 29.75
CA GLN A 8 -1.46 -26.75 28.85
C GLN A 8 -1.29 -27.16 27.38
N LYS A 9 -0.46 -28.17 27.09
CA LYS A 9 -0.30 -28.69 25.72
C LYS A 9 -1.57 -29.31 25.16
N ILE A 10 -2.31 -30.06 25.98
CA ILE A 10 -3.57 -30.70 25.56
C ILE A 10 -4.61 -29.63 25.25
N ILE A 11 -4.78 -28.65 26.13
CA ILE A 11 -5.69 -27.51 25.92
C ILE A 11 -5.31 -26.75 24.64
N GLY A 12 -4.02 -26.45 24.46
CA GLY A 12 -3.53 -25.77 23.26
C GLY A 12 -3.83 -26.55 21.96
N LYS A 13 -3.64 -27.87 21.96
CA LYS A 13 -4.01 -28.72 20.82
C LYS A 13 -5.51 -28.69 20.54
N PHE A 14 -6.33 -28.74 21.58
CA PHE A 14 -7.78 -28.71 21.44
C PHE A 14 -8.27 -27.36 20.86
N ILE A 15 -7.74 -26.24 21.37
CA ILE A 15 -8.00 -24.90 20.82
C ILE A 15 -7.58 -24.83 19.35
N ASN A 16 -6.40 -25.35 19.00
CA ASN A 16 -5.95 -25.38 17.60
C ASN A 16 -6.90 -26.16 16.69
N ILE A 17 -7.41 -27.31 17.14
CA ILE A 17 -8.39 -28.10 16.37
C ILE A 17 -9.68 -27.30 16.18
N ILE A 18 -10.20 -26.66 17.23
CA ILE A 18 -11.40 -25.80 17.13
C ILE A 18 -11.17 -24.67 16.12
N CYS A 19 -10.03 -23.97 16.22
CA CYS A 19 -9.68 -22.89 15.30
C CYS A 19 -9.56 -23.38 13.85
N LEU A 20 -8.98 -24.56 13.62
CA LEU A 20 -8.87 -25.15 12.28
C LEU A 20 -10.23 -25.51 11.70
N VAL A 21 -11.10 -26.17 12.48
CA VAL A 21 -12.45 -26.53 12.06
C VAL A 21 -13.28 -25.28 11.79
N TYR A 22 -13.26 -24.31 12.71
CA TYR A 22 -13.93 -23.03 12.53
C TYR A 22 -13.43 -22.30 11.29
N GLY A 23 -12.11 -22.23 11.10
CA GLY A 23 -11.49 -21.61 9.93
C GLY A 23 -11.91 -22.28 8.63
N TYR A 24 -11.91 -23.61 8.58
CA TYR A 24 -12.34 -24.38 7.41
C TYR A 24 -13.81 -24.15 7.06
N LEU A 25 -14.69 -24.17 8.06
CA LEU A 25 -16.12 -23.94 7.85
C LEU A 25 -16.43 -22.49 7.47
N ARG A 26 -15.72 -21.52 8.07
CA ARG A 26 -16.01 -20.09 7.89
C ARG A 26 -15.35 -19.49 6.65
N TYR A 27 -14.17 -19.99 6.26
CA TYR A 27 -13.32 -19.45 5.21
C TYR A 27 -12.97 -20.52 4.18
N GLN A 28 -13.99 -21.01 3.49
CA GLN A 28 -13.80 -21.90 2.35
C GLN A 28 -13.05 -21.16 1.23
N SER A 29 -12.05 -21.84 0.66
CA SER A 29 -11.22 -21.33 -0.44
C SER A 29 -12.07 -20.85 -1.62
N ARG A 30 -11.76 -19.65 -2.11
CA ARG A 30 -12.44 -18.99 -3.23
C ARG A 30 -11.38 -18.38 -4.14
N LYS A 31 -10.74 -19.22 -4.93
CA LYS A 31 -9.72 -18.82 -5.92
C LYS A 31 -10.34 -18.26 -7.19
N ASN A 32 -9.53 -17.52 -7.95
CA ASN A 32 -9.84 -17.07 -9.32
C ASN A 32 -11.17 -16.30 -9.47
N GLN A 33 -11.56 -15.56 -8.43
CA GLN A 33 -12.81 -14.78 -8.44
C GLN A 33 -12.65 -13.41 -9.11
N LEU A 34 -11.42 -12.93 -9.28
CA LEU A 34 -11.17 -11.63 -9.88
C LEU A 34 -11.32 -11.69 -11.40
N PRO A 35 -11.93 -10.66 -12.03
CA PRO A 35 -11.97 -10.57 -13.47
C PRO A 35 -10.56 -10.45 -14.05
N ALA A 36 -10.33 -11.08 -15.20
CA ALA A 36 -9.07 -10.98 -15.93
C ALA A 36 -8.72 -9.52 -16.25
N VAL A 37 -7.43 -9.19 -16.25
CA VAL A 37 -6.94 -7.88 -16.64
C VAL A 37 -7.02 -7.79 -18.17
N LYS A 38 -7.79 -6.83 -18.68
CA LYS A 38 -8.03 -6.65 -20.14
C LYS A 38 -7.21 -5.51 -20.76
N ASN A 39 -6.68 -4.61 -19.94
CA ASN A 39 -5.89 -3.47 -20.40
C ASN A 39 -4.44 -3.72 -20.00
N ASP A 40 -3.57 -3.87 -21.00
CA ASP A 40 -2.16 -4.19 -20.82
C ASP A 40 -1.38 -3.09 -20.09
N VAL A 41 -1.88 -1.85 -20.08
CA VAL A 41 -1.25 -0.75 -19.34
C VAL A 41 -1.31 -0.96 -17.82
N LEU A 42 -2.24 -1.79 -17.35
CA LEU A 42 -2.30 -2.21 -15.94
C LEU A 42 -1.20 -3.22 -15.57
N LEU A 43 -0.45 -3.69 -16.57
CA LEU A 43 0.56 -4.75 -16.47
C LEU A 43 1.96 -4.29 -16.90
N ILE A 44 2.19 -2.98 -17.02
CA ILE A 44 3.54 -2.43 -17.25
C ILE A 44 4.05 -1.71 -15.99
N PRO A 45 5.38 -1.64 -15.78
CA PRO A 45 5.99 -0.92 -14.67
C PRO A 45 5.61 0.58 -14.62
N ALA A 46 5.59 1.15 -13.43
CA ALA A 46 5.29 2.57 -13.23
C ALA A 46 6.28 3.48 -13.99
N VAL A 47 7.55 3.10 -14.05
CA VAL A 47 8.58 3.82 -14.83
C VAL A 47 8.28 3.89 -16.33
N GLU A 48 7.52 2.94 -16.87
CA GLU A 48 7.08 2.94 -18.27
C GLU A 48 5.76 3.72 -18.44
N ILE A 49 4.90 3.73 -17.41
CA ILE A 49 3.66 4.53 -17.37
C ILE A 49 3.95 6.03 -17.31
N ALA A 50 5.07 6.44 -16.69
CA ALA A 50 5.43 7.86 -16.56
C ALA A 50 5.52 8.59 -17.93
N GLN A 51 5.61 7.84 -19.03
CA GLN A 51 5.64 8.33 -20.40
C GLN A 51 4.27 8.28 -21.11
N ARG A 52 3.23 7.71 -20.47
CA ARG A 52 1.90 7.41 -21.01
C ARG A 52 0.80 7.98 -20.11
N ILE A 53 0.66 9.30 -20.15
CA ILE A 53 -0.06 10.14 -19.18
C ILE A 53 -1.60 9.92 -19.15
N LYS A 54 -2.20 9.27 -20.15
CA LYS A 54 -3.67 9.09 -20.28
C LYS A 54 -4.25 7.89 -19.49
N GLU A 55 -3.40 7.13 -18.80
CA GLU A 55 -3.71 5.76 -18.38
C GLU A 55 -4.30 5.63 -16.96
N LYS A 56 -4.31 6.74 -16.22
CA LYS A 56 -4.98 6.92 -14.92
C LYS A 56 -6.47 6.47 -14.90
N LYS A 57 -7.20 6.66 -16.01
CA LYS A 57 -8.60 6.19 -16.15
C LYS A 57 -8.71 4.66 -16.14
N ALA A 58 -7.68 3.94 -16.60
CA ALA A 58 -7.68 2.48 -16.59
C ALA A 58 -7.63 1.92 -15.17
N TYR A 59 -6.82 2.54 -14.29
CA TYR A 59 -6.70 2.12 -12.90
C TYR A 59 -7.99 2.35 -12.11
N LEU A 60 -8.66 3.49 -12.27
CA LEU A 60 -9.95 3.75 -11.63
C LEU A 60 -11.02 2.72 -12.06
N LYS A 61 -11.12 2.44 -13.36
CA LYS A 61 -12.01 1.37 -13.87
C LYS A 61 -11.65 0.00 -13.32
N ARG A 62 -10.35 -0.29 -13.15
CA ARG A 62 -9.91 -1.56 -12.57
C ARG A 62 -10.30 -1.66 -11.09
N ILE A 63 -10.16 -0.57 -10.32
CA ILE A 63 -10.61 -0.51 -8.92
C ILE A 63 -12.10 -0.83 -8.83
N GLU A 64 -12.94 -0.25 -9.69
CA GLU A 64 -14.39 -0.52 -9.73
C GLU A 64 -14.71 -2.00 -9.96
N GLN A 65 -13.90 -2.69 -10.78
CA GLN A 65 -14.08 -4.12 -11.06
C GLN A 65 -13.66 -5.03 -9.90
N VAL A 66 -12.56 -4.72 -9.21
CA VAL A 66 -11.97 -5.65 -8.22
C VAL A 66 -12.36 -5.32 -6.79
N ASN A 67 -12.58 -4.06 -6.45
CA ASN A 67 -12.81 -3.64 -5.07
C ASN A 67 -14.07 -4.25 -4.44
N PRO A 68 -15.20 -4.42 -5.15
CA PRO A 68 -16.37 -5.12 -4.59
C PRO A 68 -16.07 -6.56 -4.14
N ILE A 69 -15.01 -7.18 -4.66
CA ILE A 69 -14.61 -8.57 -4.40
C ILE A 69 -13.58 -8.63 -3.25
N ILE A 70 -12.57 -7.75 -3.29
CA ILE A 70 -11.43 -7.80 -2.35
C ILE A 70 -11.54 -6.80 -1.19
N ASN A 71 -12.38 -5.77 -1.31
CA ASN A 71 -12.59 -4.72 -0.31
C ASN A 71 -11.28 -4.08 0.20
N ALA A 72 -10.45 -3.62 -0.75
CA ALA A 72 -9.13 -3.06 -0.48
C ALA A 72 -9.11 -1.52 -0.44
N VAL A 73 -10.09 -0.85 -1.03
CA VAL A 73 -10.22 0.61 -1.13
C VAL A 73 -11.37 1.10 -0.27
N ILE A 74 -11.10 2.09 0.58
CA ILE A 74 -12.13 2.74 1.42
C ILE A 74 -12.73 3.96 0.73
N LYS A 75 -11.94 4.67 -0.09
CA LYS A 75 -12.41 5.82 -0.88
C LYS A 75 -11.56 6.01 -2.13
N SER A 76 -12.18 5.94 -3.30
CA SER A 76 -11.56 6.30 -4.59
C SER A 76 -11.61 7.82 -4.82
N ARG A 77 -10.64 8.34 -5.59
CA ARG A 77 -10.54 9.76 -5.98
C ARG A 77 -10.93 9.93 -7.45
N GLY A 78 -12.22 10.00 -7.75
CA GLY A 78 -12.69 10.28 -9.12
C GLY A 78 -12.19 11.62 -9.67
N GLU A 79 -11.96 12.58 -8.77
CA GLU A 79 -11.37 13.90 -9.08
C GLU A 79 -9.90 13.84 -9.50
N ALA A 80 -9.19 12.73 -9.26
CA ALA A 80 -7.79 12.58 -9.65
C ALA A 80 -7.58 12.71 -11.17
N ILE A 81 -8.62 12.44 -11.97
CA ILE A 81 -8.61 12.69 -13.42
C ILE A 81 -8.50 14.20 -13.69
N ARG A 82 -9.25 15.03 -12.98
CA ARG A 82 -9.23 16.49 -13.13
C ARG A 82 -7.93 17.10 -12.63
N GLU A 83 -7.35 16.57 -11.56
CA GLU A 83 -6.02 17.02 -11.09
C GLU A 83 -4.92 16.82 -12.14
N ALA A 84 -5.16 15.91 -13.08
CA ALA A 84 -4.21 15.54 -14.10
C ALA A 84 -4.40 16.30 -15.41
N GLU A 85 -5.59 16.86 -15.67
CA GLU A 85 -5.86 17.67 -16.88
C GLU A 85 -4.92 18.89 -17.00
N PRO A 86 -4.67 19.69 -15.94
CA PRO A 86 -3.69 20.77 -15.99
C PRO A 86 -2.24 20.31 -16.18
N ILE A 87 -1.93 19.05 -15.81
CA ILE A 87 -0.60 18.47 -16.07
C ILE A 87 -0.49 18.16 -17.57
N ASP A 88 -1.53 17.59 -18.15
CA ASP A 88 -1.63 17.28 -19.57
C ASP A 88 -1.51 18.57 -20.42
N GLU A 89 -2.16 19.66 -20.02
CA GLU A 89 -2.05 20.99 -20.68
C GLU A 89 -0.66 21.64 -20.50
N LYS A 90 -0.06 21.51 -19.31
CA LYS A 90 1.29 22.02 -19.03
C LYS A 90 2.37 21.26 -19.78
N LEU A 91 2.13 20.00 -20.14
CA LEU A 91 3.09 19.24 -20.94
C LEU A 91 3.21 19.76 -22.37
N GLU A 92 2.12 20.31 -22.93
CA GLU A 92 2.17 20.93 -24.25
C GLU A 92 2.84 22.32 -24.23
N SER A 93 2.80 23.02 -23.09
CA SER A 93 3.29 24.41 -22.97
C SER A 93 4.62 24.58 -22.23
N ASP A 94 5.02 23.63 -21.37
CA ASP A 94 6.20 23.72 -20.48
C ASP A 94 6.90 22.35 -20.33
N TRP A 95 7.01 21.59 -21.44
CA TRP A 95 7.60 20.25 -21.46
C TRP A 95 9.01 20.19 -20.82
N GLU A 96 9.85 21.20 -21.05
CA GLU A 96 11.21 21.25 -20.49
C GLU A 96 11.20 21.14 -18.96
N ARG A 97 10.20 21.74 -18.30
CA ARG A 97 10.09 21.76 -16.84
C ARG A 97 9.39 20.53 -16.26
N VAL A 98 8.40 19.95 -16.94
CA VAL A 98 7.57 18.88 -16.36
C VAL A 98 7.79 17.49 -16.98
N GLY A 99 8.30 17.42 -18.21
CA GLY A 99 8.50 16.16 -18.93
C GLY A 99 9.58 15.25 -18.34
N HIS A 100 10.44 15.78 -17.47
CA HIS A 100 11.51 15.03 -16.81
C HIS A 100 11.12 14.51 -15.40
N LEU A 101 9.88 14.75 -14.95
CA LEU A 101 9.42 14.28 -13.65
C LEU A 101 9.37 12.73 -13.63
N PRO A 102 10.00 12.07 -12.65
CA PRO A 102 10.25 10.63 -12.70
C PRO A 102 9.01 9.76 -12.56
N LEU A 103 7.89 10.31 -12.07
CA LEU A 103 6.62 9.62 -11.87
C LEU A 103 5.46 10.39 -12.51
N LEU A 104 5.73 11.18 -13.55
CA LEU A 104 4.73 12.00 -14.23
C LEU A 104 3.48 11.20 -14.64
N GLY A 105 2.33 11.58 -14.11
CA GLY A 105 1.05 10.94 -14.43
C GLY A 105 0.87 9.52 -13.87
N VAL A 106 1.86 9.00 -13.12
CA VAL A 106 1.77 7.66 -12.52
C VAL A 106 0.72 7.67 -11.40
N PRO A 107 -0.33 6.84 -11.49
CA PRO A 107 -1.30 6.72 -10.42
C PRO A 107 -0.71 5.95 -9.23
N PHE A 108 -0.99 6.40 -8.01
CA PHE A 108 -0.60 5.68 -6.81
C PHE A 108 -1.71 5.63 -5.77
N THR A 109 -1.59 4.68 -4.86
CA THR A 109 -2.50 4.54 -3.72
C THR A 109 -1.79 4.78 -2.41
N VAL A 110 -2.56 5.16 -1.40
CA VAL A 110 -2.03 5.30 -0.06
C VAL A 110 -2.93 4.60 0.94
N LYS A 111 -2.29 4.02 1.94
CA LYS A 111 -2.98 3.48 3.11
C LYS A 111 -3.68 4.59 3.90
N ASP A 112 -4.84 4.30 4.51
CA ASP A 112 -5.66 5.22 5.34
C ASP A 112 -4.88 6.01 6.41
N THR A 113 -3.71 5.55 6.83
CA THR A 113 -2.86 6.23 7.81
C THR A 113 -1.80 7.15 7.21
N VAL A 114 -1.86 7.41 5.90
CA VAL A 114 -1.00 8.34 5.19
C VAL A 114 -1.87 9.50 4.71
N GLY A 115 -1.64 10.70 5.26
CA GLY A 115 -2.51 11.83 5.01
C GLY A 115 -2.54 12.26 3.54
N VAL A 116 -3.74 12.32 2.96
CA VAL A 116 -4.05 12.97 1.68
C VAL A 116 -5.17 13.97 1.95
N LYS A 117 -4.93 15.24 1.63
CA LYS A 117 -5.86 16.34 1.90
C LYS A 117 -7.27 16.03 1.41
N GLY A 118 -8.27 16.18 2.28
CA GLY A 118 -9.68 15.96 1.95
C GLY A 118 -10.13 14.49 1.92
N MET A 119 -9.23 13.55 2.26
CA MET A 119 -9.51 12.12 2.24
C MET A 119 -9.57 11.51 3.66
N PRO A 120 -10.26 10.36 3.83
CA PRO A 120 -10.31 9.64 5.09
C PRO A 120 -8.92 9.39 5.68
N PHE A 121 -8.84 9.52 7.01
CA PHE A 121 -7.62 9.35 7.79
C PHE A 121 -7.92 8.71 9.15
N CYS A 122 -8.64 7.59 9.10
CA CYS A 122 -9.35 7.03 10.25
C CYS A 122 -8.48 6.05 11.07
N GLY A 123 -7.53 5.37 10.44
CA GLY A 123 -6.76 4.28 11.05
C GLY A 123 -7.60 3.02 11.33
N GLY A 124 -8.71 2.84 10.60
CA GLY A 124 -9.68 1.77 10.84
C GLY A 124 -10.41 1.86 12.20
N LEU A 125 -10.34 2.99 12.90
CA LEU A 125 -10.91 3.18 14.23
C LEU A 125 -12.29 3.82 14.16
N VAL A 126 -13.30 3.18 14.78
CA VAL A 126 -14.69 3.69 14.78
C VAL A 126 -14.80 5.09 15.40
N SER A 127 -14.00 5.37 16.42
CA SER A 127 -13.93 6.70 17.06
C SER A 127 -13.42 7.80 16.14
N ARG A 128 -12.72 7.44 15.05
CA ARG A 128 -12.12 8.35 14.06
C ARG A 128 -12.84 8.31 12.70
N LYS A 129 -14.06 7.75 12.63
CA LYS A 129 -14.78 7.54 11.36
C LYS A 129 -15.00 8.80 10.51
N ASN A 130 -15.00 9.98 11.14
CA ASN A 130 -15.20 11.27 10.49
C ASN A 130 -13.89 12.05 10.31
N GLU A 131 -12.74 11.47 10.67
CA GLU A 131 -11.44 12.12 10.53
C GLU A 131 -11.06 12.20 9.06
N ILE A 132 -10.78 13.42 8.61
CA ILE A 132 -10.35 13.74 7.25
C ILE A 132 -8.99 14.42 7.36
N ALA A 133 -8.01 13.99 6.57
CA ALA A 133 -6.71 14.63 6.54
C ALA A 133 -6.84 16.08 6.04
N ASN A 134 -6.33 17.03 6.83
CA ASN A 134 -6.38 18.46 6.53
C ASN A 134 -5.29 18.90 5.54
N LYS A 135 -4.23 18.09 5.39
CA LYS A 135 -3.11 18.32 4.47
C LYS A 135 -2.56 17.01 3.94
N ASP A 136 -1.83 17.09 2.84
CA ASP A 136 -0.99 15.99 2.39
C ASP A 136 0.15 15.76 3.39
N SER A 137 0.44 14.49 3.66
CA SER A 137 1.69 14.10 4.30
C SER A 137 2.89 14.51 3.45
N ILE A 138 4.08 14.58 4.06
CA ILE A 138 5.30 14.96 3.32
C ILE A 138 5.59 13.94 2.21
N VAL A 139 5.38 12.64 2.47
CA VAL A 139 5.57 11.60 1.46
C VAL A 139 4.61 11.75 0.27
N VAL A 140 3.34 12.09 0.50
CA VAL A 140 2.37 12.36 -0.58
C VAL A 140 2.75 13.64 -1.33
N SER A 141 3.13 14.69 -0.61
CA SER A 141 3.58 15.96 -1.21
C SER A 141 4.80 15.75 -2.12
N ASN A 142 5.75 14.90 -1.71
CA ASN A 142 6.93 14.57 -2.49
C ASN A 142 6.59 13.75 -3.75
N LEU A 143 5.71 12.76 -3.63
CA LEU A 143 5.23 11.98 -4.78
C LEU A 143 4.48 12.86 -5.79
N ARG A 144 3.64 13.79 -5.34
CA ARG A 144 2.98 14.78 -6.22
C ARG A 144 3.98 15.69 -6.92
N GLN A 145 5.02 16.16 -6.23
CA GLN A 145 6.11 16.93 -6.84
C GLN A 145 6.88 16.11 -7.89
N ALA A 146 6.99 14.80 -7.71
CA ALA A 146 7.54 13.88 -8.69
C ALA A 146 6.58 13.57 -9.85
N GLY A 147 5.40 14.19 -9.87
CA GLY A 147 4.39 14.06 -10.93
C GLY A 147 3.37 12.94 -10.70
N ALA A 148 3.45 12.21 -9.60
CA ALA A 148 2.53 11.11 -9.29
C ALA A 148 1.18 11.60 -8.78
N ILE A 149 0.12 10.80 -9.00
CA ILE A 149 -1.27 11.20 -8.73
C ILE A 149 -1.93 10.21 -7.77
N PRO A 150 -2.36 10.61 -6.56
CA PRO A 150 -3.05 9.69 -5.66
C PRO A 150 -4.45 9.42 -6.18
N ILE A 151 -4.84 8.15 -6.31
CA ILE A 151 -6.13 7.76 -6.90
C ILE A 151 -7.09 7.08 -5.92
N ALA A 152 -6.61 6.58 -4.78
CA ALA A 152 -7.46 5.96 -3.77
C ALA A 152 -6.78 5.86 -2.40
N ILE A 153 -7.62 5.74 -1.36
CA ILE A 153 -7.20 5.38 0.00
C ILE A 153 -7.51 3.91 0.24
N THR A 154 -6.53 3.15 0.72
CA THR A 154 -6.65 1.71 0.96
C THR A 154 -6.91 1.37 2.42
N ASN A 155 -7.59 0.24 2.62
CA ASN A 155 -8.06 -0.24 3.90
C ASN A 155 -6.92 -0.75 4.79
N VAL A 156 -7.16 -0.73 6.10
CA VAL A 156 -6.22 -1.08 7.16
C VAL A 156 -6.90 -1.93 8.23
N PRO A 157 -6.17 -2.73 9.01
CA PRO A 157 -6.73 -3.26 10.24
C PRO A 157 -6.99 -2.15 11.25
N GLU A 158 -7.93 -2.42 12.16
CA GLU A 158 -8.22 -1.53 13.27
C GLU A 158 -6.94 -1.19 14.04
N ALA A 159 -6.69 0.11 14.22
CA ALA A 159 -5.54 0.66 14.92
C ALA A 159 -4.17 0.25 14.34
N LEU A 160 -4.13 -0.34 13.13
CA LEU A 160 -2.96 -0.96 12.51
C LEU A 160 -2.42 -2.22 13.21
N MET A 161 -3.12 -2.77 14.20
CA MET A 161 -2.61 -3.79 15.12
C MET A 161 -3.07 -5.21 14.77
N SER A 162 -2.93 -5.58 13.49
CA SER A 162 -3.19 -6.95 13.04
C SER A 162 -2.44 -7.28 11.74
N PHE A 163 -2.08 -8.55 11.57
CA PHE A 163 -1.59 -9.09 10.30
C PHE A 163 -2.71 -9.45 9.32
N GLY A 164 -3.98 -9.38 9.73
CA GLY A 164 -5.13 -9.45 8.84
C GLY A 164 -5.79 -8.08 8.72
N THR A 165 -6.00 -7.60 7.51
CA THR A 165 -6.63 -6.29 7.26
C THR A 165 -8.14 -6.37 7.43
N SER A 166 -8.63 -6.06 8.64
CA SER A 166 -10.04 -6.05 8.99
C SER A 166 -10.32 -5.00 10.08
N ASN A 167 -11.42 -4.28 9.94
CA ASN A 167 -11.90 -3.33 10.95
C ASN A 167 -13.44 -3.20 10.91
N CYS A 168 -14.03 -2.60 11.94
CA CYS A 168 -15.49 -2.44 12.05
C CYS A 168 -16.08 -1.33 11.16
N LEU A 169 -15.26 -0.47 10.56
CA LEU A 169 -15.74 0.64 9.71
C LEU A 169 -15.93 0.23 8.25
N PHE A 170 -14.92 -0.43 7.70
CA PHE A 170 -14.81 -0.76 6.28
C PHE A 170 -14.82 -2.27 6.04
N GLY A 171 -14.84 -3.08 7.10
CA GLY A 171 -14.84 -4.54 7.00
C GLY A 171 -13.48 -5.12 6.66
N ARG A 172 -13.51 -6.36 6.15
CA ARG A 172 -12.32 -7.18 5.87
C ARG A 172 -11.87 -7.04 4.42
N THR A 173 -10.56 -6.82 4.22
CA THR A 173 -9.91 -6.98 2.92
C THR A 173 -9.50 -8.44 2.71
N ASN A 174 -9.69 -8.97 1.50
CA ASN A 174 -9.38 -10.35 1.14
C ASN A 174 -8.14 -10.44 0.23
N ASN A 175 -7.43 -11.57 0.29
CA ASN A 175 -6.30 -11.82 -0.60
C ASN A 175 -6.77 -12.10 -2.04
N PRO A 176 -6.21 -11.45 -3.07
CA PRO A 176 -6.60 -11.67 -4.47
C PRO A 176 -6.37 -13.09 -5.00
N TYR A 177 -5.39 -13.83 -4.45
CA TYR A 177 -5.12 -15.22 -4.86
C TYR A 177 -6.19 -16.19 -4.34
N ASP A 178 -6.77 -15.90 -3.18
CA ASP A 178 -7.83 -16.69 -2.56
C ASP A 178 -8.60 -15.83 -1.55
N LEU A 179 -9.89 -15.60 -1.79
CA LEU A 179 -10.70 -14.71 -0.95
C LEU A 179 -10.99 -15.26 0.46
N ALA A 180 -10.58 -16.50 0.75
CA ALA A 180 -10.57 -17.04 2.11
C ALA A 180 -9.42 -16.46 2.95
N LEU A 181 -8.29 -16.15 2.30
CA LEU A 181 -7.04 -15.80 2.96
C LEU A 181 -6.95 -14.31 3.27
N ILE A 182 -6.10 -13.98 4.24
CA ILE A 182 -5.74 -12.61 4.58
C ILE A 182 -4.74 -12.04 3.57
N PRO A 183 -4.82 -10.74 3.22
CA PRO A 183 -3.87 -10.08 2.35
C PRO A 183 -2.59 -9.66 3.09
N GLY A 184 -2.46 -10.01 4.37
CA GLY A 184 -1.45 -9.46 5.27
C GLY A 184 -1.94 -8.17 5.93
N GLY A 185 -1.07 -7.58 6.75
CA GLY A 185 -1.36 -6.36 7.46
C GLY A 185 -0.09 -5.74 8.06
N SER A 186 -0.11 -4.46 8.40
CA SER A 186 -1.30 -3.59 8.35
C SER A 186 -1.56 -2.89 7.01
N SER A 187 -0.66 -2.98 6.03
CA SER A 187 -0.87 -2.39 4.68
C SER A 187 -1.50 -3.38 3.69
N GLY A 188 -2.44 -4.22 4.16
CA GLY A 188 -3.04 -5.27 3.33
C GLY A 188 -3.96 -4.74 2.22
N GLY A 189 -4.56 -3.56 2.40
CA GLY A 189 -5.29 -2.88 1.33
C GLY A 189 -4.39 -2.56 0.13
N GLU A 190 -3.21 -1.96 0.37
CA GLU A 190 -2.18 -1.75 -0.66
C GLU A 190 -1.76 -3.07 -1.31
N GLY A 191 -1.41 -4.08 -0.50
CA GLY A 191 -1.01 -5.40 -0.97
C GLY A 191 -2.02 -6.03 -1.93
N ALA A 192 -3.28 -6.10 -1.49
CA ALA A 192 -4.36 -6.69 -2.27
C ALA A 192 -4.65 -5.90 -3.54
N LEU A 193 -4.65 -4.57 -3.47
CA LEU A 193 -5.01 -3.74 -4.62
C LEU A 193 -3.96 -3.78 -5.72
N ILE A 194 -2.67 -3.67 -5.36
CA ILE A 194 -1.55 -3.74 -6.32
C ILE A 194 -1.47 -5.12 -6.97
N SER A 195 -1.65 -6.18 -6.17
CA SER A 195 -1.73 -7.55 -6.67
C SER A 195 -2.90 -7.75 -7.63
N SER A 196 -4.00 -7.01 -7.46
CA SER A 196 -5.17 -7.03 -8.35
C SER A 196 -5.06 -6.13 -9.58
N ALA A 197 -3.91 -5.47 -9.78
CA ALA A 197 -3.66 -4.44 -10.80
C ALA A 197 -4.58 -3.20 -10.69
N GLY A 198 -5.21 -3.00 -9.52
CA GLY A 198 -5.99 -1.80 -9.21
C GLY A 198 -5.11 -0.59 -8.82
N SER A 199 -3.82 -0.84 -8.60
CA SER A 199 -2.79 0.17 -8.40
C SER A 199 -1.45 -0.40 -8.90
N ILE A 200 -0.52 0.47 -9.29
CA ILE A 200 0.82 0.06 -9.73
C ILE A 200 1.89 0.27 -8.64
N ILE A 201 1.74 1.37 -7.91
CA ILE A 201 2.59 1.74 -6.78
C ILE A 201 1.72 2.24 -5.62
N GLY A 202 2.21 2.05 -4.40
CA GLY A 202 1.46 2.30 -3.18
C GLY A 202 2.34 2.70 -2.00
N VAL A 203 1.78 3.47 -1.07
CA VAL A 203 2.47 3.88 0.16
C VAL A 203 1.93 3.11 1.36
N GLY A 204 2.78 2.24 1.91
CA GLY A 204 2.52 1.54 3.16
C GLY A 204 3.30 2.13 4.34
N THR A 205 3.06 1.58 5.53
CA THR A 205 3.82 1.87 6.75
C THR A 205 4.24 0.58 7.44
N ASP A 206 5.41 0.55 8.08
CA ASP A 206 5.99 -0.64 8.69
C ASP A 206 6.66 -0.33 10.04
N VAL A 207 6.44 -1.23 11.00
CA VAL A 207 7.13 -1.34 12.29
C VAL A 207 7.58 -2.79 12.44
N GLY A 208 6.61 -3.70 12.48
CA GLY A 208 6.81 -5.14 12.69
C GLY A 208 6.53 -6.01 11.44
N GLY A 209 6.60 -5.44 10.24
CA GLY A 209 6.34 -6.15 8.98
C GLY A 209 5.18 -5.60 8.16
N SER A 210 4.59 -4.47 8.54
CA SER A 210 3.35 -3.97 7.94
C SER A 210 3.43 -3.54 6.47
N ILE A 211 4.62 -3.45 5.87
CA ILE A 211 4.82 -3.38 4.41
C ILE A 211 5.20 -4.76 3.87
N ARG A 212 6.17 -5.41 4.52
CA ARG A 212 6.79 -6.66 4.06
C ARG A 212 5.82 -7.85 4.04
N LEU A 213 4.96 -7.99 5.06
CA LEU A 213 4.00 -9.08 5.18
C LEU A 213 2.88 -8.99 4.13
N PRO A 214 2.19 -7.84 3.94
CA PRO A 214 1.30 -7.69 2.80
C PRO A 214 1.94 -7.94 1.45
N ALA A 215 3.18 -7.46 1.26
CA ALA A 215 3.90 -7.67 0.02
C ALA A 215 4.15 -9.16 -0.25
N TYR A 216 4.61 -9.88 0.78
CA TYR A 216 4.83 -11.32 0.73
C TYR A 216 3.52 -12.10 0.48
N PHE A 217 2.44 -11.79 1.20
CA PHE A 217 1.17 -12.52 1.06
C PHE A 217 0.44 -12.23 -0.25
N CYS A 218 0.59 -11.04 -0.79
CA CYS A 218 -0.05 -10.62 -2.04
C CYS A 218 0.87 -10.74 -3.26
N GLY A 219 2.08 -11.29 -3.12
CA GLY A 219 3.00 -11.56 -4.23
C GLY A 219 3.41 -10.29 -4.98
N ILE A 220 3.73 -9.23 -4.23
CA ILE A 220 4.22 -7.95 -4.76
C ILE A 220 5.53 -7.57 -4.06
N PHE A 221 6.17 -6.49 -4.50
CA PHE A 221 7.35 -5.94 -3.85
C PHE A 221 6.98 -4.90 -2.80
N GLY A 222 7.70 -4.89 -1.69
CA GLY A 222 7.53 -3.90 -0.63
C GLY A 222 8.84 -3.69 0.10
N HIS A 223 9.24 -2.44 0.27
CA HIS A 223 10.49 -2.09 0.93
C HIS A 223 10.23 -1.27 2.20
N LYS A 224 10.77 -1.75 3.32
CA LYS A 224 10.88 -0.97 4.55
C LYS A 224 12.25 -0.29 4.56
N PRO A 225 12.36 1.01 4.28
CA PRO A 225 13.64 1.70 4.32
C PRO A 225 14.21 1.78 5.74
N SER A 226 15.47 2.21 5.82
CA SER A 226 16.07 2.65 7.08
C SER A 226 15.28 3.83 7.66
N ASN A 227 15.16 3.88 8.98
CA ASN A 227 14.45 4.97 9.65
C ASN A 227 15.10 6.32 9.30
N GLY A 228 14.26 7.36 9.18
CA GLY A 228 14.69 8.72 8.83
C GLY A 228 15.06 8.96 7.37
N VAL A 229 14.95 7.97 6.48
CA VAL A 229 15.09 8.16 5.01
C VAL A 229 13.83 8.79 4.41
N ILE A 230 12.65 8.44 4.94
CA ILE A 230 11.37 9.00 4.52
C ILE A 230 10.77 9.74 5.71
N SER A 231 10.38 11.00 5.50
CA SER A 231 9.66 11.76 6.51
C SER A 231 8.32 11.09 6.84
N CYS A 232 8.07 10.93 8.13
CA CYS A 232 6.81 10.40 8.67
C CYS A 232 5.83 11.50 9.07
N ASP A 233 6.08 12.75 8.68
CA ASP A 233 5.19 13.86 8.97
C ASP A 233 3.87 13.76 8.20
N GLY A 234 2.77 13.85 8.94
CA GLY A 234 1.41 13.68 8.40
C GLY A 234 0.96 12.22 8.28
N LEU A 235 1.67 11.29 8.90
CA LEU A 235 1.24 9.90 9.06
C LEU A 235 0.55 9.71 10.41
N PHE A 236 -0.44 8.82 10.46
CA PHE A 236 -1.04 8.37 11.71
C PHE A 236 -0.16 7.27 12.32
N PHE A 237 0.23 7.49 13.56
CA PHE A 237 0.98 6.53 14.37
C PHE A 237 0.42 6.54 15.79
N LEU A 238 0.16 5.36 16.36
CA LEU A 238 -0.14 5.24 17.77
C LEU A 238 1.13 5.57 18.54
N LYS A 239 1.13 6.71 19.24
CA LYS A 239 2.30 7.19 19.99
C LYS A 239 2.79 6.11 20.95
N ALA A 240 3.93 5.54 20.61
CA ALA A 240 4.65 4.55 21.39
C ALA A 240 6.14 4.88 21.22
N PRO A 241 6.75 5.64 22.15
CA PRO A 241 8.12 6.15 21.99
C PRO A 241 9.15 5.06 21.66
N GLU A 242 8.96 3.86 22.21
CA GLU A 242 9.80 2.69 21.99
C GLU A 242 9.75 2.16 20.54
N LEU A 243 8.65 2.40 19.82
CA LEU A 243 8.41 1.93 18.47
C LEU A 243 8.70 2.99 17.41
N GLU A 244 8.84 4.26 17.78
CA GLU A 244 9.14 5.37 16.86
C GLU A 244 10.40 5.13 16.00
N PRO A 245 11.52 4.60 16.55
CA PRO A 245 12.71 4.29 15.75
C PRO A 245 12.49 3.20 14.69
N LEU A 246 11.45 2.38 14.86
CA LEU A 246 11.10 1.28 13.95
C LEU A 246 10.08 1.70 12.89
N PHE A 247 9.29 2.74 13.17
CA PHE A 247 8.24 3.23 12.28
C PHE A 247 8.82 3.91 11.05
N THR A 248 8.32 3.52 9.88
CA THR A 248 8.65 4.20 8.63
C THR A 248 7.55 3.99 7.58
N ALA A 249 7.37 4.96 6.68
CA ALA A 249 6.70 4.73 5.41
C ALA A 249 7.64 4.03 4.42
N GLY A 250 7.08 3.41 3.39
CA GLY A 250 7.89 2.79 2.34
C GLY A 250 7.09 2.45 1.10
N PRO A 251 7.79 2.24 -0.03
CA PRO A 251 7.16 1.93 -1.30
C PRO A 251 6.67 0.48 -1.35
N MET A 252 5.53 0.29 -1.98
CA MET A 252 4.96 -1.00 -2.38
C MET A 252 4.66 -0.93 -3.87
N CYS A 253 4.99 -1.98 -4.64
CA CYS A 253 4.82 -1.94 -6.09
C CYS A 253 4.74 -3.34 -6.69
N ARG A 254 4.20 -3.43 -7.91
CA ARG A 254 4.09 -4.69 -8.65
C ARG A 254 5.41 -5.15 -9.25
N TYR A 255 6.28 -4.21 -9.64
CA TYR A 255 7.56 -4.51 -10.29
C TYR A 255 8.74 -3.99 -9.45
N ALA A 256 9.77 -4.82 -9.27
CA ALA A 256 10.95 -4.45 -8.49
C ALA A 256 11.66 -3.19 -9.03
N THR A 257 11.60 -2.96 -10.35
CA THR A 257 12.14 -1.79 -11.03
C THR A 257 11.55 -0.48 -10.53
N ASP A 258 10.32 -0.49 -9.99
CA ASP A 258 9.64 0.70 -9.49
C ASP A 258 10.06 1.07 -8.05
N LEU A 259 10.65 0.15 -7.28
CA LEU A 259 11.02 0.39 -5.88
C LEU A 259 12.00 1.55 -5.72
N LYS A 260 13.08 1.56 -6.50
CA LYS A 260 14.16 2.54 -6.36
C LYS A 260 13.71 3.95 -6.81
N PRO A 261 13.09 4.14 -7.99
CA PRO A 261 12.53 5.44 -8.39
C PRO A 261 11.49 5.96 -7.40
N MET A 262 10.59 5.09 -6.92
CA MET A 262 9.60 5.49 -5.92
C MET A 262 10.24 5.88 -4.59
N LEU A 263 11.22 5.12 -4.09
CA LEU A 263 11.94 5.45 -2.86
C LEU A 263 12.63 6.81 -2.96
N LYS A 264 13.30 7.09 -4.09
CA LYS A 264 13.92 8.39 -4.36
C LYS A 264 12.91 9.52 -4.35
N ALA A 265 11.78 9.34 -5.04
CA ALA A 265 10.70 10.32 -5.06
C ALA A 265 10.12 10.58 -3.67
N MET A 266 9.91 9.53 -2.86
CA MET A 266 9.40 9.66 -1.48
C MET A 266 10.39 10.38 -0.55
N ALA A 267 11.67 10.04 -0.64
CA ALA A 267 12.72 10.59 0.23
C ALA A 267 13.10 12.04 -0.14
N LYS A 268 13.01 12.41 -1.42
CA LYS A 268 13.47 13.71 -1.94
C LYS A 268 14.88 14.02 -1.42
N ASP A 269 15.08 15.12 -0.70
CA ASP A 269 16.40 15.55 -0.22
C ASP A 269 16.98 14.61 0.86
N GLN A 270 16.12 13.84 1.55
CA GLN A 270 16.55 12.85 2.54
C GLN A 270 17.18 11.61 1.91
N ILE A 271 17.15 11.47 0.58
CA ILE A 271 17.85 10.40 -0.12
C ILE A 271 19.36 10.44 0.10
N SER A 272 19.90 11.62 0.46
CA SER A 272 21.29 11.81 0.88
C SER A 272 21.73 10.90 2.04
N ARG A 273 20.77 10.40 2.84
CA ARG A 273 21.01 9.40 3.89
C ARG A 273 21.31 8.00 3.35
N LEU A 274 21.11 7.76 2.07
CA LEU A 274 21.43 6.53 1.35
C LEU A 274 22.48 6.81 0.25
N PRO A 275 23.74 7.15 0.60
CA PRO A 275 24.75 7.59 -0.37
C PRO A 275 25.11 6.51 -1.41
N LYS A 276 24.81 5.23 -1.11
CA LYS A 276 25.09 4.08 -1.98
C LYS A 276 23.86 3.61 -2.78
N ILE A 277 22.76 4.37 -2.81
CA ILE A 277 21.51 3.94 -3.46
C ILE A 277 21.66 3.69 -4.97
N ASP A 278 22.63 4.34 -5.60
CA ASP A 278 22.95 4.17 -7.02
C ASP A 278 24.17 3.28 -7.26
N SER A 279 24.88 2.88 -6.21
CA SER A 279 26.02 1.98 -6.34
C SER A 279 25.55 0.59 -6.77
N VAL A 280 26.23 0.04 -7.77
CA VAL A 280 26.04 -1.37 -8.15
C VAL A 280 26.52 -2.23 -6.98
N VAL A 281 25.65 -3.12 -6.51
CA VAL A 281 25.99 -4.07 -5.46
C VAL A 281 26.77 -5.22 -6.08
N ASP A 282 27.97 -5.45 -5.57
CA ASP A 282 28.79 -6.60 -5.94
C ASP A 282 28.27 -7.85 -5.23
N LEU A 283 27.47 -8.64 -5.96
CA LEU A 283 26.82 -9.84 -5.41
C LEU A 283 27.82 -10.93 -5.03
N SER A 284 29.07 -10.89 -5.52
CA SER A 284 30.07 -11.88 -5.10
C SER A 284 30.61 -11.65 -3.68
N LYS A 285 30.22 -10.55 -3.03
CA LYS A 285 30.64 -10.16 -1.68
C LYS A 285 29.57 -10.38 -0.61
N ILE A 286 28.43 -11.00 -0.96
CA ILE A 286 27.29 -11.29 -0.08
C ILE A 286 27.17 -12.81 0.06
#